data_AF-A0A935XDL1-F1
#
_entry.id   AF-A0A935XDL1-F1
#
_cell.length_a   1.000
_cell.length_b   1.000
_cell.length_c   1.000
_cell.angle_alpha   90.00
_cell.angle_beta   90.00
_cell.angle_gamma   90.00
#
_symmetry.space_group_name_H-M   'P 1'
#
loop_
_entity.id
_entity.type
_entity.pdbx_description
1 polymer ?
#
loop_
_entity_poly.entity_id
_entity_poly.type
_entity_poly.pdbx_seq_one_letter_code
_entity_poly.pdbx_strand_id
1 'polypeptide(L)'
;MTNRTYPHTVVATITDNVGPIDRGARYEDPLDAVLQRAGIGAVCGGGSQMDASRKIVFVDIEVALADTERALELLRVTLKRLGAPAGSVLTFSRDGAMQVIAIDSGEPTTAPNGGTSAMSRRLLDIDESDDSDDSDDFDEGDAPEPHYDDALVRQTADRLLASYRTLFVDAYQLGPINRDAYQPEVFEWYDAMTASLASRGFSPLGDLKIVKDASKPEPGAGPFARRFVSNDHVHRIDLFQVRGAPDAPWTRVLNIVAELCDDRFVWTTTTPPRWNTPDHVLLEYIPGDTPLAAVLDAHVARLEAQLRANAGATTVTFATLAEVLASENRCQARTAAFRRAQGVPSVDELVRLGSERTLATLTHRAMHETVFGGAPAVPTDSSEWHVTSVDLPKQESGAMSYPALIEFALDQGTKQVAEVGSPLNPFLVTETGRAHFFVSLKGDGDPMEIALKTLRAEAKGASACALVLDSRITMRDGKKTDAIVVMASRRDGSLGATWAQGYRPKGLFRSFKVLPMREQVATSKNLFTEAEAVGGQA
;
A
#
# COMPACT_ATOMS: atom_id res chain seq x y z
N MET A 1 6.32 -22.45 -18.15
CA MET A 1 5.79 -23.07 -16.90
C MET A 1 4.36 -23.50 -17.19
N THR A 2 4.06 -24.79 -17.09
CA THR A 2 2.72 -25.34 -17.34
C THR A 2 1.76 -24.86 -16.25
N ASN A 3 0.63 -24.27 -16.66
CA ASN A 3 -0.41 -23.75 -15.78
C ASN A 3 -1.14 -24.95 -15.14
N ARG A 4 -0.77 -25.34 -13.92
CA ARG A 4 -1.43 -26.45 -13.20
C ARG A 4 -2.73 -25.94 -12.58
N THR A 5 -3.86 -26.51 -12.98
CA THR A 5 -5.16 -26.28 -12.36
C THR A 5 -5.43 -27.39 -11.34
N TYR A 6 -5.76 -27.03 -10.11
CA TYR A 6 -6.09 -27.97 -9.03
C TYR A 6 -7.62 -28.08 -8.86
N PRO A 7 -8.23 -29.28 -8.99
CA PRO A 7 -9.69 -29.43 -9.05
C PRO A 7 -10.40 -29.47 -7.70
N HIS A 8 -9.70 -29.71 -6.59
CA HIS A 8 -10.30 -29.84 -5.27
C HIS A 8 -10.05 -28.60 -4.42
N THR A 9 -11.03 -28.21 -3.60
CA THR A 9 -10.90 -27.10 -2.65
C THR A 9 -11.10 -27.62 -1.23
N VAL A 10 -10.19 -27.23 -0.33
CA VAL A 10 -10.25 -27.51 1.10
C VAL A 10 -10.12 -26.19 1.85
N VAL A 11 -10.93 -26.00 2.88
CA VAL A 11 -10.84 -24.83 3.76
C VAL A 11 -10.33 -25.29 5.12
N ALA A 12 -9.25 -24.68 5.60
CA ALA A 12 -8.76 -24.86 6.96
C ALA A 12 -9.26 -23.71 7.83
N THR A 13 -10.16 -23.99 8.76
CA THR A 13 -10.62 -23.03 9.76
C THR A 13 -9.78 -23.19 11.02
N ILE A 14 -8.95 -22.20 11.31
CA ILE A 14 -8.01 -22.17 12.43
C ILE A 14 -8.57 -21.27 13.51
N THR A 15 -8.76 -21.82 14.72
CA THR A 15 -9.29 -21.12 15.91
C THR A 15 -8.23 -20.21 16.54
N ASP A 16 -7.70 -19.27 15.75
CA ASP A 16 -6.64 -18.35 16.12
C ASP A 16 -7.06 -16.91 15.80
N ASN A 17 -6.61 -15.94 16.61
CA ASN A 17 -6.99 -14.53 16.52
C ASN A 17 -6.01 -13.68 15.69
N VAL A 18 -5.35 -14.32 14.72
CA VAL A 18 -4.27 -13.74 13.93
C VAL A 18 -4.80 -12.84 12.80
N GLY A 19 -4.19 -11.65 12.65
CA GLY A 19 -4.54 -10.69 11.61
C GLY A 19 -4.13 -11.13 10.20
N PRO A 20 -4.69 -10.55 9.12
CA PRO A 20 -4.44 -11.02 7.74
C PRO A 20 -2.96 -11.09 7.34
N ILE A 21 -2.14 -10.11 7.73
CA ILE A 21 -0.70 -10.09 7.42
C ILE A 21 0.04 -11.19 8.19
N ASP A 22 -0.22 -11.29 9.50
CA ASP A 22 0.42 -12.28 10.37
C ASP A 22 -0.06 -13.72 10.04
N ARG A 23 -1.29 -13.88 9.57
CA ARG A 23 -1.87 -15.15 9.09
C ARG A 23 -1.11 -15.62 7.85
N GLY A 24 -0.82 -14.70 6.94
CA GLY A 24 0.01 -14.94 5.76
C GLY A 24 1.36 -15.55 6.15
N ALA A 25 2.11 -14.84 7.01
CA ALA A 25 3.42 -15.27 7.45
C ALA A 25 3.41 -16.55 8.30
N ARG A 26 2.41 -16.73 9.17
CA ARG A 26 2.36 -17.86 10.12
C ARG A 26 1.85 -19.14 9.48
N TYR A 27 0.85 -19.04 8.60
CA TYR A 27 0.14 -20.20 8.09
C TYR A 27 0.15 -20.30 6.56
N GLU A 28 -0.20 -19.24 5.83
CA GLU A 28 -0.39 -19.33 4.38
C GLU A 28 0.93 -19.58 3.63
N ASP A 29 1.94 -18.72 3.81
CA ASP A 29 3.22 -18.83 3.08
C ASP A 29 3.97 -20.15 3.39
N PRO A 30 4.07 -20.59 4.67
CA PRO A 30 4.73 -21.86 4.98
C PRO A 30 3.94 -23.06 4.46
N LEU A 31 2.61 -23.01 4.47
CA LEU A 31 1.76 -24.09 3.97
C LEU A 31 1.84 -24.16 2.43
N ASP A 32 1.77 -23.03 1.75
CA ASP A 32 1.88 -22.94 0.29
C ASP A 32 3.23 -23.47 -0.19
N ALA A 33 4.33 -23.08 0.47
CA ALA A 33 5.66 -23.60 0.16
C ALA A 33 5.76 -25.13 0.28
N VAL A 34 5.09 -25.73 1.27
CA VAL A 34 5.04 -27.19 1.46
C VAL A 34 4.21 -27.87 0.35
N LEU A 35 3.04 -27.33 0.03
CA LEU A 35 2.14 -27.86 -0.99
C LEU A 35 2.74 -27.78 -2.40
N GLN A 36 3.36 -26.65 -2.73
CA GLN A 36 4.04 -26.43 -4.02
C GLN A 36 5.26 -27.34 -4.18
N ARG A 37 6.07 -27.50 -3.11
CA ARG A 37 7.23 -28.41 -3.13
C ARG A 37 6.82 -29.87 -3.33
N ALA A 38 5.70 -30.26 -2.72
CA ALA A 38 5.12 -31.60 -2.93
C ALA A 38 4.41 -31.73 -4.30
N GLY A 39 4.11 -30.62 -4.96
CA GLY A 39 3.42 -30.56 -6.25
C GLY A 39 1.94 -30.93 -6.16
N ILE A 40 1.36 -30.96 -4.96
CA ILE A 40 0.01 -31.48 -4.70
C ILE A 40 -1.05 -30.41 -4.45
N GLY A 41 -0.67 -29.13 -4.44
CA GLY A 41 -1.62 -28.03 -4.27
C GLY A 41 -0.95 -26.67 -4.12
N ALA A 42 -1.76 -25.66 -3.81
CA ALA A 42 -1.35 -24.30 -3.47
C ALA A 42 -2.40 -23.66 -2.55
N VAL A 43 -1.97 -22.71 -1.70
CA VAL A 43 -2.90 -21.83 -0.99
C VAL A 43 -3.46 -20.83 -2.01
N CYS A 44 -4.78 -20.67 -2.02
CA CYS A 44 -5.48 -19.85 -3.02
C CYS A 44 -6.29 -18.69 -2.41
N GLY A 45 -6.38 -18.63 -1.09
CA GLY A 45 -7.07 -17.56 -0.37
C GLY A 45 -7.05 -17.74 1.14
N GLY A 46 -7.66 -16.79 1.84
CA GLY A 46 -7.85 -16.85 3.28
C GLY A 46 -8.64 -15.67 3.82
N GLY A 47 -9.37 -15.90 4.90
CA GLY A 47 -10.26 -14.94 5.54
C GLY A 47 -9.95 -14.80 7.03
N SER A 48 -10.30 -13.67 7.63
CA SER A 48 -10.30 -13.52 9.09
C SER A 48 -11.72 -13.16 9.48
N GLN A 49 -12.38 -14.04 10.24
CA GLN A 49 -13.73 -13.76 10.70
C GLN A 49 -13.66 -12.95 11.98
N MET A 50 -14.47 -11.89 12.04
CA MET A 50 -14.64 -11.08 13.23
C MET A 50 -15.98 -11.36 13.90
N ASP A 51 -16.02 -11.23 15.22
CA ASP A 51 -17.28 -11.13 15.97
C ASP A 51 -17.89 -9.72 15.86
N ALA A 52 -19.06 -9.54 16.46
CA ALA A 52 -19.75 -8.25 16.54
C ALA A 52 -18.93 -7.15 17.24
N SER A 53 -17.89 -7.54 18.00
CA SER A 53 -16.96 -6.61 18.67
C SER A 53 -15.69 -6.34 17.85
N ARG A 54 -15.66 -6.75 16.57
CA ARG A 54 -14.52 -6.61 15.65
C ARG A 54 -13.26 -7.35 16.10
N LYS A 55 -13.39 -8.37 16.96
CA LYS A 55 -12.28 -9.23 17.34
C LYS A 55 -12.21 -10.42 16.40
N ILE A 56 -11.01 -10.76 15.93
CA ILE A 56 -10.81 -11.96 15.12
C ILE A 56 -11.06 -13.20 15.99
N VAL A 57 -12.04 -14.00 15.59
CA VAL A 57 -12.47 -15.21 16.32
C VAL A 57 -11.91 -16.49 15.72
N PHE A 58 -11.69 -16.51 14.41
CA PHE A 58 -10.97 -17.56 13.69
C PHE A 58 -10.50 -17.04 12.34
N VAL A 59 -9.62 -17.80 11.70
CA VAL A 59 -9.13 -17.52 10.36
C VAL A 59 -9.32 -18.71 9.45
N ASP A 60 -9.64 -18.44 8.19
CA ASP A 60 -9.81 -19.44 7.15
C ASP A 60 -8.61 -19.39 6.20
N ILE A 61 -8.16 -20.55 5.76
CA ILE A 61 -7.16 -20.70 4.70
C ILE A 61 -7.74 -21.61 3.63
N GLU A 62 -7.86 -21.09 2.42
CA GLU A 62 -8.38 -21.79 1.26
C GLU A 62 -7.23 -22.44 0.50
N VAL A 63 -7.36 -23.74 0.22
CA VAL A 63 -6.32 -24.54 -0.41
C VAL A 63 -6.88 -25.27 -1.62
N ALA A 64 -6.23 -25.11 -2.77
CA ALA A 64 -6.54 -25.85 -3.98
C ALA A 64 -5.61 -27.07 -4.09
N LEU A 65 -6.18 -28.27 -4.24
CA LEU A 65 -5.45 -29.55 -4.18
C LEU A 65 -5.63 -30.38 -5.46
N ALA A 66 -4.58 -31.13 -5.81
CA ALA A 66 -4.59 -32.11 -6.90
C ALA A 66 -5.32 -33.40 -6.52
N ASP A 67 -5.21 -33.81 -5.26
CA ASP A 67 -5.75 -35.06 -4.71
C ASP A 67 -6.03 -34.86 -3.21
N THR A 68 -7.29 -34.99 -2.83
CA THR A 68 -7.77 -34.78 -1.46
C THR A 68 -7.26 -35.85 -0.49
N GLU A 69 -7.08 -37.11 -0.90
CA GLU A 69 -6.68 -38.18 0.03
C GLU A 69 -5.26 -37.99 0.55
N ARG A 70 -4.32 -37.71 -0.35
CA ARG A 70 -2.91 -37.55 -0.01
C ARG A 70 -2.61 -36.20 0.63
N ALA A 71 -3.38 -35.17 0.30
CA ALA A 71 -3.09 -33.80 0.72
C ALA A 71 -3.71 -33.44 2.08
N LEU A 72 -4.81 -34.08 2.51
CA LEU A 72 -5.42 -33.80 3.82
C LEU A 72 -4.49 -34.11 4.98
N GLU A 73 -3.79 -35.25 4.96
CA GLU A 73 -2.84 -35.58 6.04
C GLU A 73 -1.65 -34.61 6.07
N LEU A 74 -1.16 -34.18 4.89
CA LEU A 74 -0.10 -33.18 4.81
C LEU A 74 -0.55 -31.83 5.36
N LEU A 75 -1.77 -31.40 5.03
CA LEU A 75 -2.39 -30.18 5.54
C LEU A 75 -2.47 -30.23 7.06
N ARG A 76 -2.99 -31.31 7.62
CA ARG A 76 -3.10 -31.51 9.07
C ARG A 76 -1.76 -31.44 9.78
N VAL A 77 -0.79 -32.24 9.34
CA VAL A 77 0.54 -32.30 9.96
C VAL A 77 1.25 -30.95 9.86
N THR A 78 1.11 -30.26 8.72
CA THR A 78 1.75 -28.96 8.50
C THR A 78 1.11 -27.88 9.38
N LEU A 79 -0.22 -27.76 9.37
CA LEU A 79 -0.93 -26.76 10.18
C LEU A 79 -0.74 -26.99 11.68
N LYS A 80 -0.74 -28.25 12.12
CA LYS A 80 -0.41 -28.61 13.52
C LYS A 80 1.02 -28.18 13.89
N ARG A 81 2.00 -28.39 13.01
CA ARG A 81 3.39 -27.96 13.22
C ARG A 81 3.54 -26.43 13.22
N LEU A 82 2.72 -25.73 12.44
CA LEU A 82 2.66 -24.25 12.41
C LEU A 82 1.91 -23.67 13.64
N GLY A 83 1.43 -24.53 14.54
CA GLY A 83 0.81 -24.14 15.79
C GLY A 83 -0.68 -23.83 15.68
N ALA A 84 -1.39 -24.45 14.72
CA ALA A 84 -2.85 -24.40 14.67
C ALA A 84 -3.43 -24.95 15.99
N PRO A 85 -4.25 -24.17 16.73
CA PRO A 85 -4.80 -24.60 18.01
C PRO A 85 -5.74 -25.80 17.90
N ALA A 86 -5.91 -26.53 19.01
CA ALA A 86 -6.94 -27.57 19.12
C ALA A 86 -8.33 -26.97 18.87
N GLY A 87 -9.20 -27.71 18.17
CA GLY A 87 -10.48 -27.22 17.68
C GLY A 87 -10.43 -26.58 16.29
N SER A 88 -9.25 -26.44 15.67
CA SER A 88 -9.13 -26.10 14.25
C SER A 88 -9.52 -27.30 13.36
N VAL A 89 -10.15 -27.04 12.21
CA VAL A 89 -10.75 -28.08 11.36
C VAL A 89 -10.40 -27.92 9.88
N LEU A 90 -10.50 -29.00 9.12
CA LEU A 90 -10.50 -28.98 7.65
C LEU A 90 -11.89 -29.33 7.14
N THR A 91 -12.41 -28.51 6.24
CA THR A 91 -13.71 -28.68 5.57
C THR A 91 -13.49 -28.92 4.08
N PHE A 92 -14.07 -29.99 3.54
CA PHE A 92 -13.90 -30.38 2.13
C PHE A 92 -15.07 -31.23 1.64
N SER A 93 -15.23 -31.32 0.32
CA SER A 93 -16.19 -32.22 -0.33
C SER A 93 -15.51 -33.53 -0.74
N ARG A 94 -16.14 -34.67 -0.44
CA ARG A 94 -15.75 -36.01 -0.89
C ARG A 94 -17.00 -36.76 -1.32
N ASP A 95 -16.99 -37.31 -2.54
CA ASP A 95 -18.12 -38.04 -3.14
C ASP A 95 -19.44 -37.25 -3.15
N GLY A 96 -19.36 -35.91 -3.28
CA GLY A 96 -20.52 -35.02 -3.23
C GLY A 96 -21.06 -34.76 -1.82
N ALA A 97 -20.45 -35.35 -0.79
CA ALA A 97 -20.79 -35.11 0.61
C ALA A 97 -19.74 -34.23 1.29
N MET A 98 -20.20 -33.27 2.10
CA MET A 98 -19.32 -32.43 2.91
C MET A 98 -18.80 -33.19 4.11
N GLN A 99 -17.50 -33.07 4.35
CA GLN A 99 -16.82 -33.67 5.50
C GLN A 99 -16.03 -32.59 6.23
N VAL A 100 -16.02 -32.72 7.56
CA VAL A 100 -15.20 -31.89 8.44
C VAL A 100 -14.39 -32.82 9.32
N ILE A 101 -13.08 -32.63 9.36
CA ILE A 101 -12.17 -33.38 10.22
C ILE A 101 -11.36 -32.44 11.09
N ALA A 102 -11.04 -32.86 12.31
CA ALA A 102 -10.21 -32.06 13.20
C ALA A 102 -8.74 -32.09 12.74
N ILE A 103 -8.05 -30.94 12.77
CA ILE A 103 -6.64 -30.86 12.34
C ILE A 103 -5.73 -31.68 13.27
N ASP A 104 -6.01 -31.66 14.57
CA ASP A 104 -5.19 -32.29 15.60
C ASP A 104 -5.32 -33.82 15.65
N SER A 105 -6.53 -34.37 15.52
CA SER A 105 -6.84 -35.81 15.62
C SER A 105 -7.10 -36.48 14.27
N GLY A 106 -7.68 -35.77 13.31
CA GLY A 106 -8.09 -36.32 12.01
C GLY A 106 -9.44 -37.03 12.05
N GLU A 107 -10.09 -37.01 13.20
CA GLU A 107 -11.40 -37.60 13.39
C GLU A 107 -12.48 -36.68 12.80
N PRO A 108 -13.57 -37.25 12.26
CA PRO A 108 -14.75 -36.49 11.86
C PRO A 108 -15.26 -35.60 13.02
N THR A 109 -15.58 -34.35 12.72
CA THR A 109 -16.05 -33.37 13.70
C THR A 109 -17.06 -32.41 13.08
N THR A 110 -17.50 -31.40 13.83
CA THR A 110 -18.36 -30.30 13.36
C THR A 110 -17.57 -29.01 13.21
N ALA A 111 -17.97 -28.15 12.27
CA ALA A 111 -17.36 -26.82 12.13
C ALA A 111 -17.60 -25.95 13.39
N PRO A 112 -16.70 -25.01 13.72
CA PRO A 112 -16.88 -24.10 14.85
C PRO A 112 -18.17 -23.27 14.73
N ASN A 113 -18.93 -23.15 15.83
CA ASN A 113 -20.13 -22.31 15.89
C ASN A 113 -19.73 -20.83 15.93
N GLY A 114 -19.86 -20.17 14.78
CA GLY A 114 -19.65 -18.74 14.60
C GLY A 114 -19.47 -18.46 13.12
N GLY A 115 -20.51 -17.95 12.47
CA GLY A 115 -20.54 -17.47 11.07
C GLY A 115 -19.54 -18.10 10.08
N THR A 116 -19.94 -19.13 9.35
CA THR A 116 -19.19 -19.64 8.20
C THR A 116 -18.85 -18.51 7.22
N SER A 117 -17.60 -18.43 6.75
CA SER A 117 -17.20 -17.46 5.73
C SER A 117 -18.02 -17.62 4.45
N ALA A 118 -18.08 -16.58 3.61
CA ALA A 118 -18.88 -16.60 2.38
C ALA A 118 -18.54 -17.78 1.45
N MET A 119 -17.30 -18.28 1.46
CA MET A 119 -16.91 -19.50 0.73
C MET A 119 -17.32 -20.78 1.47
N SER A 120 -17.20 -20.84 2.80
CA SER A 120 -17.75 -21.96 3.57
C SER A 120 -19.27 -22.07 3.38
N ARG A 121 -20.02 -20.97 3.31
CA ARG A 121 -21.45 -20.98 2.96
C ARG A 121 -21.71 -21.52 1.55
N ARG A 122 -20.88 -21.14 0.57
CA ARG A 122 -20.94 -21.67 -0.81
C ARG A 122 -20.51 -23.13 -0.94
N LEU A 123 -19.70 -23.63 -0.02
CA LEU A 123 -19.32 -25.05 0.08
C LEU A 123 -20.34 -25.88 0.87
N LEU A 124 -21.18 -25.24 1.69
CA LEU A 124 -22.13 -25.90 2.59
C LEU A 124 -23.53 -26.10 2.00
N ASP A 125 -23.79 -25.68 0.75
CA ASP A 125 -25.12 -25.75 0.12
C ASP A 125 -26.25 -25.40 1.10
N ILE A 126 -26.10 -24.29 1.83
CA ILE A 126 -27.23 -23.72 2.58
C ILE A 126 -28.12 -23.05 1.54
N ASP A 127 -29.07 -23.84 1.05
CA ASP A 127 -30.13 -23.42 0.12
C ASP A 127 -30.93 -22.29 0.78
N GLU A 128 -31.00 -21.13 0.14
CA GLU A 128 -31.92 -20.04 0.50
C GLU A 128 -33.35 -20.40 0.05
N SER A 129 -33.86 -21.54 0.51
CA SER A 129 -35.20 -22.01 0.16
C SER A 129 -35.89 -22.69 1.34
N ASP A 130 -36.04 -21.98 2.44
CA ASP A 130 -37.22 -22.05 3.33
C ASP A 130 -36.96 -21.15 4.54
N ASP A 131 -37.36 -19.89 4.42
CA ASP A 131 -38.28 -19.32 5.41
C ASP A 131 -39.08 -18.22 4.71
N SER A 132 -40.39 -18.42 4.77
CA SER A 132 -41.46 -17.71 4.09
C SER A 132 -41.60 -16.24 4.48
N ASP A 133 -41.97 -15.43 3.48
CA ASP A 133 -42.80 -14.23 3.59
C ASP A 133 -42.56 -13.34 4.82
N ASP A 134 -41.56 -12.47 4.72
CA ASP A 134 -41.78 -11.07 5.04
C ASP A 134 -41.03 -10.22 4.02
N SER A 135 -41.79 -9.51 3.20
CA SER A 135 -41.32 -8.58 2.20
C SER A 135 -40.62 -7.40 2.88
N ASP A 136 -39.30 -7.39 2.83
CA ASP A 136 -38.53 -6.16 2.78
C ASP A 136 -37.58 -6.28 1.58
N ASP A 137 -37.84 -5.46 0.57
CA ASP A 137 -36.94 -5.17 -0.54
C ASP A 137 -35.54 -4.86 0.01
N PHE A 138 -34.63 -5.83 0.00
CA PHE A 138 -33.20 -5.53 0.01
C PHE A 138 -32.83 -5.07 -1.39
N ASP A 139 -33.13 -3.79 -1.63
CA ASP A 139 -32.36 -2.96 -2.54
C ASP A 139 -30.88 -3.21 -2.21
N GLU A 140 -30.14 -3.85 -3.11
CA GLU A 140 -28.68 -3.98 -3.04
C GLU A 140 -28.06 -2.62 -3.40
N GLY A 141 -28.57 -1.56 -2.75
CA GLY A 141 -27.99 -0.23 -2.71
C GLY A 141 -26.74 -0.29 -1.85
N ASP A 142 -25.70 0.38 -2.34
CA ASP A 142 -24.41 0.65 -1.70
C ASP A 142 -24.25 0.07 -0.29
N ALA A 143 -23.36 -0.93 -0.15
CA ALA A 143 -22.89 -1.33 1.16
C ALA A 143 -22.57 -0.05 1.96
N PRO A 144 -23.22 0.19 3.11
CA PRO A 144 -23.13 1.48 3.78
C PRO A 144 -21.67 1.81 4.02
N GLU A 145 -21.24 2.97 3.51
CA GLU A 145 -19.89 3.47 3.77
C GLU A 145 -19.59 3.36 5.26
N PRO A 146 -18.38 2.96 5.66
CA PRO A 146 -18.03 2.83 7.07
C PRO A 146 -18.29 4.16 7.79
N HIS A 147 -19.38 4.23 8.54
CA HIS A 147 -19.74 5.41 9.31
C HIS A 147 -18.81 5.50 10.52
N TYR A 148 -17.91 6.48 10.50
CA TYR A 148 -17.02 6.77 11.61
C TYR A 148 -17.67 7.80 12.55
N ASP A 149 -17.61 7.54 13.86
CA ASP A 149 -18.05 8.50 14.88
C ASP A 149 -17.12 9.73 14.89
N ASP A 150 -17.68 10.91 14.61
CA ASP A 150 -16.98 12.20 14.59
C ASP A 150 -16.18 12.47 15.88
N ALA A 151 -16.68 12.02 17.03
CA ALA A 151 -15.99 12.20 18.30
C ALA A 151 -14.70 11.35 18.36
N LEU A 152 -14.76 10.11 17.87
CA LEU A 152 -13.62 9.20 17.79
C LEU A 152 -12.59 9.67 16.77
N VAL A 153 -13.04 10.21 15.62
CA VAL A 153 -12.17 10.82 14.61
C VAL A 153 -11.41 12.00 15.21
N ARG A 154 -12.09 12.91 15.90
CA ARG A 154 -11.44 14.07 16.55
C ARG A 154 -10.45 13.65 17.64
N GLN A 155 -10.81 12.69 18.48
CA GLN A 155 -9.90 12.16 19.50
C GLN A 155 -8.65 11.52 18.87
N THR A 156 -8.82 10.79 17.77
CA THR A 156 -7.72 10.17 17.03
C THR A 156 -6.83 11.23 16.38
N ALA A 157 -7.43 12.27 15.80
CA ALA A 157 -6.75 13.41 15.23
C ALA A 157 -5.89 14.16 16.26
N ASP A 158 -6.44 14.49 17.43
CA ASP A 158 -5.72 15.19 18.49
C ASP A 158 -4.51 14.38 18.99
N ARG A 159 -4.69 13.07 19.22
CA ARG A 159 -3.62 12.17 19.66
C ARG A 159 -2.48 12.08 18.64
N LEU A 160 -2.83 11.90 17.38
CA LEU A 160 -1.85 11.77 16.30
C LEU A 160 -1.17 13.11 16.01
N LEU A 161 -1.89 14.23 16.10
CA LEU A 161 -1.34 15.57 15.93
C LEU A 161 -0.37 15.91 17.06
N ALA A 162 -0.70 15.57 18.31
CA ALA A 162 0.21 15.69 19.43
C ALA A 162 1.49 14.88 19.19
N SER A 163 1.35 13.65 18.71
CA SER A 163 2.50 12.78 18.36
C SER A 163 3.31 13.36 17.20
N TYR A 164 2.68 13.85 16.14
CA TYR A 164 3.34 14.44 14.97
C TYR A 164 4.14 15.69 15.32
N ARG A 165 3.61 16.55 16.20
CA ARG A 165 4.31 17.75 16.69
C ARG A 165 5.59 17.43 17.46
N THR A 166 5.70 16.25 18.08
CA THR A 166 6.96 15.82 18.72
C THR A 166 8.11 15.61 17.71
N LEU A 167 7.79 15.56 16.42
CA LEU A 167 8.77 15.45 15.34
C LEU A 167 9.38 16.80 14.92
N PHE A 168 8.92 17.92 15.50
CA PHE A 168 9.38 19.29 15.20
C PHE A 168 10.56 19.72 16.08
N VAL A 169 11.45 18.78 16.38
CA VAL A 169 12.64 19.02 17.20
C VAL A 169 13.79 19.35 16.25
N ASP A 170 14.43 20.51 16.41
CA ASP A 170 15.55 20.93 15.55
C ASP A 170 16.84 20.17 15.87
N ALA A 171 17.04 19.82 17.15
CA ALA A 171 18.16 19.05 17.63
C ALA A 171 17.76 18.25 18.87
N TYR A 172 18.10 16.97 18.91
CA TYR A 172 17.94 16.17 20.12
C TYR A 172 19.18 16.35 21.00
N GLN A 173 18.98 16.55 22.29
CA GLN A 173 20.07 16.44 23.24
C GLN A 173 20.43 14.95 23.37
N LEU A 174 21.61 14.58 22.90
CA LEU A 174 22.10 13.20 22.94
C LEU A 174 23.15 13.05 24.03
N GLY A 175 23.11 11.92 24.73
CA GLY A 175 24.05 11.59 25.79
C GLY A 175 24.43 10.11 25.75
N PRO A 176 25.58 9.74 26.34
CA PRO A 176 26.01 8.35 26.42
C PRO A 176 25.02 7.52 27.22
N ILE A 177 24.86 6.25 26.84
CA ILE A 177 24.10 5.30 27.67
C ILE A 177 24.92 4.81 28.86
N ASN A 178 24.25 4.46 29.96
CA ASN A 178 24.83 3.59 30.97
C ASN A 178 24.61 2.14 30.55
N ARG A 179 25.67 1.44 30.09
CA ARG A 179 25.55 0.05 29.62
C ARG A 179 25.12 -0.92 30.72
N ASP A 180 25.47 -0.65 31.98
CA ASP A 180 25.09 -1.49 33.13
C ASP A 180 23.58 -1.50 33.39
N ALA A 181 22.83 -0.56 32.78
CA ALA A 181 21.38 -0.53 32.84
C ALA A 181 20.70 -1.49 31.83
N TYR A 182 21.46 -2.16 30.96
CA TYR A 182 20.96 -3.04 29.90
C TYR A 182 21.36 -4.49 30.12
N GLN A 183 20.53 -5.41 29.67
CA GLN A 183 20.89 -6.83 29.61
C GLN A 183 21.98 -7.05 28.54
N PRO A 184 22.96 -7.93 28.78
CA PRO A 184 24.08 -8.15 27.84
C PRO A 184 23.64 -8.51 26.42
N GLU A 185 22.54 -9.27 26.28
CA GLU A 185 22.01 -9.77 25.01
C GLU A 185 21.58 -8.65 24.07
N VAL A 186 21.23 -7.47 24.63
CA VAL A 186 20.90 -6.28 23.85
C VAL A 186 22.06 -5.87 22.94
N PHE A 187 23.30 -6.11 23.38
CA PHE A 187 24.51 -5.70 22.68
C PHE A 187 25.02 -6.69 21.65
N GLU A 188 24.59 -7.96 21.67
CA GLU A 188 25.09 -9.02 20.79
C GLU A 188 25.02 -8.62 19.31
N TRP A 189 23.87 -8.09 18.88
CA TRP A 189 23.71 -7.63 17.50
C TRP A 189 24.58 -6.41 17.19
N TYR A 190 24.66 -5.43 18.09
CA TYR A 190 25.47 -4.24 17.89
C TYR A 190 26.96 -4.59 17.79
N ASP A 191 27.44 -5.50 18.63
CA ASP A 191 28.84 -5.92 18.68
C ASP A 191 29.20 -6.75 17.44
N ALA A 192 28.32 -7.65 16.99
CA ALA A 192 28.48 -8.38 15.73
C ALA A 192 28.51 -7.44 14.50
N MET A 193 27.62 -6.45 14.46
CA MET A 193 27.63 -5.42 13.42
C MET A 193 28.87 -4.53 13.49
N THR A 194 29.34 -4.22 14.70
CA THR A 194 30.57 -3.44 14.92
C THR A 194 31.77 -4.15 14.29
N ALA A 195 31.92 -5.46 14.52
CA ALA A 195 32.98 -6.25 13.88
C ALA A 195 32.86 -6.26 12.35
N SER A 196 31.63 -6.41 11.83
CA SER A 196 31.35 -6.43 10.39
C SER A 196 31.65 -5.10 9.71
N LEU A 197 31.33 -3.98 10.37
CA LEU A 197 31.60 -2.62 9.91
C LEU A 197 33.10 -2.27 10.02
N ALA A 198 33.77 -2.69 11.11
CA ALA A 198 35.21 -2.50 11.27
C ALA A 198 36.01 -3.14 10.14
N SER A 199 35.64 -4.37 9.72
CA SER A 199 36.26 -5.04 8.56
C SER A 199 36.08 -4.30 7.22
N ARG A 200 35.21 -3.30 7.18
CA ARG A 200 34.88 -2.47 6.01
C ARG A 200 35.31 -1.02 6.19
N GLY A 201 36.16 -0.75 7.16
CA GLY A 201 36.74 0.58 7.37
C GLY A 201 35.80 1.56 8.05
N PHE A 202 35.00 1.11 9.01
CA PHE A 202 34.21 1.97 9.89
C PHE A 202 34.69 1.91 11.33
N SER A 203 34.73 3.06 12.00
CA SER A 203 35.10 3.18 13.42
C SER A 203 33.88 3.56 14.25
N PRO A 204 33.64 2.90 15.42
CA PRO A 204 32.53 3.26 16.30
C PRO A 204 32.82 4.57 17.02
N LEU A 205 31.77 5.38 17.20
CA LEU A 205 31.79 6.68 17.89
C LEU A 205 31.06 6.66 19.24
N GLY A 206 30.40 5.54 19.57
CA GLY A 206 29.74 5.31 20.87
C GLY A 206 28.25 5.01 20.77
N ASP A 207 27.67 4.71 21.93
CA ASP A 207 26.24 4.41 22.12
C ASP A 207 25.54 5.61 22.75
N LEU A 208 24.57 6.19 22.03
CA LEU A 208 23.91 7.44 22.40
C LEU A 208 22.40 7.27 22.48
N LYS A 209 21.79 7.96 23.44
CA LYS A 209 20.32 8.07 23.56
C LYS A 209 19.87 9.52 23.65
N ILE A 210 18.60 9.76 23.33
CA ILE A 210 17.95 11.05 23.56
C ILE A 210 17.79 11.26 25.07
N VAL A 211 18.28 12.39 25.56
CA VAL A 211 18.14 12.85 26.94
C VAL A 211 16.86 13.67 27.03
N LYS A 212 15.84 13.16 27.73
CA LYS A 212 14.55 13.86 27.87
C LYS A 212 14.60 14.99 28.91
N ASP A 213 15.43 14.85 29.93
CA ASP A 213 15.67 15.86 30.97
C ASP A 213 17.13 15.79 31.43
N ALA A 214 17.94 16.78 31.04
CA ALA A 214 19.36 16.84 31.38
C ALA A 214 19.62 17.00 32.89
N SER A 215 18.61 17.39 33.67
CA SER A 215 18.72 17.61 35.11
C SER A 215 18.40 16.37 35.95
N LYS A 216 17.89 15.29 35.33
CA LYS A 216 17.51 14.06 36.02
C LYS A 216 18.39 12.88 35.58
N PRO A 217 19.03 12.15 36.50
CA PRO A 217 19.63 10.87 36.16
C PRO A 217 18.49 9.90 35.79
N GLU A 218 18.32 9.63 34.49
CA GLU A 218 17.28 8.72 34.03
C GLU A 218 17.64 7.26 34.34
N PRO A 219 16.79 6.52 35.06
CA PRO A 219 16.93 5.07 35.20
C PRO A 219 16.36 4.34 33.98
N GLY A 220 17.07 3.31 33.50
CA GLY A 220 16.51 2.23 32.67
C GLY A 220 17.08 2.04 31.26
N ALA A 221 16.81 0.85 30.70
CA ALA A 221 17.13 0.43 29.34
C ALA A 221 16.14 1.05 28.33
N GLY A 222 16.47 2.22 27.80
CA GLY A 222 15.70 2.90 26.75
C GLY A 222 16.26 2.64 25.34
N PRO A 223 15.56 3.06 24.28
CA PRO A 223 16.12 3.03 22.94
C PRO A 223 17.40 3.87 22.85
N PHE A 224 18.41 3.33 22.17
CA PHE A 224 19.67 4.02 21.89
C PHE A 224 20.13 3.67 20.48
N ALA A 225 21.12 4.41 19.99
CA ALA A 225 21.76 4.14 18.73
C ALA A 225 23.30 4.10 18.86
N ARG A 226 23.93 3.16 18.17
CA ARG A 226 25.39 3.11 18.02
C ARG A 226 25.79 3.87 16.76
N ARG A 227 26.70 4.82 16.91
CA ARG A 227 27.20 5.68 15.83
C ARG A 227 28.51 5.15 15.27
N PHE A 228 28.73 5.32 13.97
CA PHE A 228 29.99 5.03 13.30
C PHE A 228 30.33 6.10 12.27
N VAL A 229 31.60 6.16 11.91
CA VAL A 229 32.11 6.92 10.77
C VAL A 229 33.04 6.07 9.92
N SER A 230 33.03 6.26 8.60
CA SER A 230 33.96 5.60 7.69
C SER A 230 35.36 6.20 7.74
N ASN A 231 36.38 5.42 7.36
CA ASN A 231 37.78 5.83 7.33
C ASN A 231 38.08 6.92 6.30
N ASP A 232 37.24 7.03 5.26
CA ASP A 232 37.29 8.13 4.29
C ASP A 232 36.57 9.40 4.79
N HIS A 233 35.99 9.35 6.00
CA HIS A 233 35.26 10.43 6.65
C HIS A 233 33.97 10.87 5.94
N VAL A 234 33.51 10.16 4.92
CA VAL A 234 32.34 10.56 4.11
C VAL A 234 31.01 10.04 4.67
N HIS A 235 31.02 8.87 5.30
CA HIS A 235 29.81 8.15 5.67
C HIS A 235 29.66 8.11 7.18
N ARG A 236 28.46 8.39 7.66
CA ARG A 236 28.04 8.11 9.04
C ARG A 236 27.00 7.00 9.06
N ILE A 237 27.05 6.17 10.09
CA ILE A 237 26.10 5.07 10.29
C ILE A 237 25.43 5.16 11.65
N ASP A 238 24.12 4.93 11.63
CA ASP A 238 23.30 4.74 12.82
C ASP A 238 22.78 3.31 12.87
N LEU A 239 23.18 2.56 13.90
CA LEU A 239 22.56 1.29 14.24
C LEU A 239 21.62 1.50 15.41
N PHE A 240 20.37 1.08 15.31
CA PHE A 240 19.44 1.10 16.42
C PHE A 240 18.38 0.03 16.26
N GLN A 241 17.64 -0.19 17.34
CA GLN A 241 16.52 -1.12 17.34
C GLN A 241 15.24 -0.35 17.63
N VAL A 242 14.19 -0.62 16.86
CA VAL A 242 12.84 -0.07 17.10
C VAL A 242 11.88 -1.21 17.40
N ARG A 243 11.00 -0.98 18.35
CA ARG A 243 9.90 -1.89 18.65
C ARG A 243 8.61 -1.27 18.15
N GLY A 244 7.82 -2.05 17.42
CA GLY A 244 6.45 -1.68 17.05
C GLY A 244 5.50 -1.90 18.22
N ALA A 245 4.51 -2.77 18.02
CA ALA A 245 3.62 -3.20 19.09
C ALA A 245 4.38 -3.89 20.23
N PRO A 246 3.84 -3.90 21.47
CA PRO A 246 4.46 -4.56 22.62
C PRO A 246 4.87 -6.01 22.36
N ASP A 247 4.17 -6.75 21.50
CA ASP A 247 4.47 -8.16 21.23
C ASP A 247 5.28 -8.38 19.94
N ALA A 248 5.58 -7.31 19.20
CA ALA A 248 6.35 -7.39 17.96
C ALA A 248 7.86 -7.57 18.26
N PRO A 249 8.59 -8.34 17.42
CA PRO A 249 10.04 -8.43 17.52
C PRO A 249 10.69 -7.08 17.28
N TRP A 250 11.87 -6.87 17.89
CA TRP A 250 12.67 -5.68 17.63
C TRP A 250 13.11 -5.67 16.16
N THR A 251 12.78 -4.60 15.46
CA THR A 251 13.30 -4.34 14.12
C THR A 251 14.67 -3.70 14.25
N ARG A 252 15.66 -4.34 13.64
CA ARG A 252 17.04 -3.86 13.56
C ARG A 252 17.16 -2.88 12.41
N VAL A 253 17.68 -1.69 12.70
CA VAL A 253 17.76 -0.59 11.74
C VAL A 253 19.22 -0.22 11.51
N LEU A 254 19.59 -0.16 10.24
CA LEU A 254 20.83 0.39 9.73
C LEU A 254 20.46 1.62 8.89
N ASN A 255 20.98 2.79 9.28
CA ASN A 255 21.01 3.96 8.42
C ASN A 255 22.44 4.25 8.01
N ILE A 256 22.66 4.53 6.72
CA ILE A 256 23.91 5.03 6.17
C ILE A 256 23.62 6.39 5.55
N VAL A 257 24.40 7.41 5.93
CA VAL A 257 24.20 8.79 5.48
C VAL A 257 25.51 9.39 5.02
N ALA A 258 25.46 10.04 3.85
CA ALA A 258 26.48 10.97 3.38
C ALA A 258 25.84 12.35 3.17
N GLU A 259 26.51 13.40 3.60
CA GLU A 259 26.07 14.79 3.41
C GLU A 259 26.85 15.42 2.26
N LEU A 260 26.14 16.18 1.43
CA LEU A 260 26.70 16.96 0.34
C LEU A 260 26.87 18.41 0.76
N CYS A 261 27.82 19.12 0.14
CA CYS A 261 28.13 20.53 0.45
C CYS A 261 26.98 21.51 0.14
N ASP A 262 25.93 21.05 -0.54
CA ASP A 262 24.70 21.79 -0.84
C ASP A 262 23.55 21.43 0.10
N ASP A 263 23.89 20.93 1.30
CA ASP A 263 22.99 20.56 2.38
C ASP A 263 22.02 19.39 2.04
N ARG A 264 22.27 18.64 0.96
CA ARG A 264 21.52 17.41 0.66
C ARG A 264 22.14 16.20 1.36
N PHE A 265 21.31 15.21 1.66
CA PHE A 265 21.71 13.99 2.36
C PHE A 265 21.36 12.77 1.51
N VAL A 266 22.37 12.00 1.10
CA VAL A 266 22.15 10.66 0.54
C VAL A 266 21.92 9.73 1.72
N TRP A 267 20.73 9.15 1.82
CA TRP A 267 20.33 8.33 2.95
C TRP A 267 19.88 6.95 2.46
N THR A 268 20.47 5.90 3.02
CA THR A 268 19.99 4.51 2.86
C THR A 268 19.53 3.98 4.21
N THR A 269 18.33 3.41 4.28
CA THR A 269 17.77 2.84 5.51
C THR A 269 17.28 1.41 5.28
N THR A 270 17.37 0.58 6.32
CA THR A 270 16.80 -0.78 6.31
C THR A 270 15.37 -0.87 6.85
N THR A 271 14.72 0.27 7.06
CA THR A 271 13.32 0.34 7.49
C THR A 271 12.50 1.25 6.61
N PRO A 272 11.25 0.88 6.26
CA PRO A 272 10.42 1.70 5.38
C PRO A 272 10.10 3.05 6.04
N PRO A 273 10.11 4.16 5.27
CA PRO A 273 9.79 5.47 5.80
C PRO A 273 8.31 5.56 6.19
N ARG A 274 8.06 5.90 7.45
CA ARG A 274 6.70 6.13 7.96
C ARG A 274 6.14 7.49 7.56
N TRP A 275 7.02 8.46 7.38
CA TRP A 275 6.67 9.85 7.08
C TRP A 275 7.13 10.24 5.67
N ASN A 276 6.61 11.35 5.17
CA ASN A 276 7.13 11.98 3.98
C ASN A 276 8.57 12.40 4.21
N THR A 277 9.38 12.13 3.21
CA THR A 277 10.80 12.48 3.20
C THR A 277 10.93 13.81 2.48
N PRO A 278 11.58 14.82 3.09
CA PRO A 278 11.79 16.09 2.43
C PRO A 278 12.80 15.97 1.28
N ASP A 279 12.68 16.83 0.26
CA ASP A 279 13.49 16.74 -0.98
C ASP A 279 15.01 16.82 -0.77
N HIS A 280 15.46 17.41 0.35
CA HIS A 280 16.89 17.45 0.70
C HIS A 280 17.43 16.13 1.24
N VAL A 281 16.56 15.16 1.55
CA VAL A 281 16.94 13.81 1.96
C VAL A 281 16.63 12.86 0.80
N LEU A 282 17.69 12.47 0.09
CA LEU A 282 17.66 11.51 -0.99
C LEU A 282 17.60 10.09 -0.39
N LEU A 283 16.42 9.72 0.10
CA LEU A 283 16.19 8.47 0.81
C LEU A 283 16.00 7.28 -0.13
N GLU A 284 16.58 6.15 0.25
CA GLU A 284 16.25 4.84 -0.29
C GLU A 284 16.06 3.84 0.85
N TYR A 285 15.05 2.99 0.68
CA TYR A 285 14.80 1.85 1.54
C TYR A 285 15.34 0.57 0.87
N ILE A 286 16.16 -0.17 1.60
CA ILE A 286 16.65 -1.49 1.21
C ILE A 286 16.18 -2.50 2.27
N PRO A 287 15.55 -3.64 1.91
CA PRO A 287 15.06 -4.61 2.89
C PRO A 287 16.12 -5.04 3.92
N GLY A 288 15.73 -5.13 5.20
CA GLY A 288 16.67 -5.37 6.30
C GLY A 288 17.29 -6.77 6.36
N ASP A 289 16.82 -7.70 5.54
CA ASP A 289 17.45 -9.01 5.30
C ASP A 289 18.56 -8.96 4.24
N THR A 290 18.76 -7.80 3.59
CA THR A 290 19.84 -7.60 2.62
C THR A 290 21.21 -7.64 3.31
N PRO A 291 22.19 -8.39 2.79
CA PRO A 291 23.53 -8.44 3.37
C PRO A 291 24.17 -7.05 3.48
N LEU A 292 24.81 -6.75 4.62
CA LEU A 292 25.45 -5.45 4.90
C LEU A 292 26.34 -4.95 3.76
N ALA A 293 27.12 -5.83 3.13
CA ALA A 293 27.97 -5.46 2.00
C ALA A 293 27.16 -4.90 0.82
N ALA A 294 26.06 -5.55 0.46
CA ALA A 294 25.21 -5.09 -0.63
C ALA A 294 24.50 -3.76 -0.30
N VAL A 295 24.12 -3.53 0.96
CA VAL A 295 23.55 -2.25 1.39
C VAL A 295 24.59 -1.11 1.28
N LEU A 296 25.84 -1.37 1.68
CA LEU A 296 26.94 -0.41 1.56
C LEU A 296 27.28 -0.13 0.09
N ASP A 297 27.40 -1.16 -0.74
CA ASP A 297 27.71 -1.02 -2.17
C ASP A 297 26.63 -0.21 -2.90
N ALA A 298 25.35 -0.49 -2.61
CA ALA A 298 24.23 0.27 -3.16
C ALA A 298 24.26 1.74 -2.73
N HIS A 299 24.57 2.01 -1.45
CA HIS A 299 24.70 3.36 -0.94
C HIS A 299 25.84 4.14 -1.63
N VAL A 300 27.03 3.55 -1.73
CA VAL A 300 28.20 4.17 -2.37
C VAL A 300 27.91 4.44 -3.84
N ALA A 301 27.33 3.48 -4.57
CA ALA A 301 26.97 3.67 -5.98
C ALA A 301 25.99 4.83 -6.19
N ARG A 302 25.03 5.00 -5.27
CA ARG A 302 24.08 6.14 -5.30
C ARG A 302 24.76 7.46 -4.98
N LEU A 303 25.63 7.50 -3.98
CA LEU A 303 26.40 8.70 -3.67
C LEU A 303 27.24 9.13 -4.88
N GLU A 304 27.96 8.22 -5.51
CA GLU A 304 28.73 8.51 -6.72
C GLU A 304 27.84 9.01 -7.86
N ALA A 305 26.66 8.42 -8.06
CA ALA A 305 25.72 8.88 -9.07
C ALA A 305 25.25 10.31 -8.80
N GLN A 306 25.00 10.67 -7.53
CA GLN A 306 24.65 12.04 -7.15
C GLN A 306 25.81 13.01 -7.39
N LEU A 307 27.04 12.65 -7.04
CA LEU A 307 28.21 13.48 -7.30
C LEU A 307 28.46 13.69 -8.81
N ARG A 308 28.24 12.65 -9.63
CA ARG A 308 28.34 12.74 -11.09
C ARG A 308 27.25 13.62 -11.70
N ALA A 309 26.02 13.52 -11.20
CA ALA A 309 24.88 14.27 -11.73
C ALA A 309 24.91 15.77 -11.36
N ASN A 310 25.64 16.15 -10.31
CA ASN A 310 25.63 17.50 -9.77
C ASN A 310 27.05 18.09 -9.81
N ALA A 311 27.41 18.70 -10.94
CA ALA A 311 28.72 19.32 -11.12
C ALA A 311 28.99 20.38 -10.03
N GLY A 312 30.05 20.16 -9.24
CA GLY A 312 30.44 21.04 -8.13
C GLY A 312 29.97 20.59 -6.75
N ALA A 313 29.12 19.57 -6.65
CA ALA A 313 28.79 18.95 -5.37
C ALA A 313 29.98 18.12 -4.84
N THR A 314 30.33 18.30 -3.58
CA THR A 314 31.32 17.48 -2.85
C THR A 314 30.69 16.93 -1.58
N THR A 315 31.33 15.93 -0.98
CA THR A 315 30.91 15.39 0.33
C THR A 315 31.42 16.26 1.47
N VAL A 316 30.63 16.33 2.54
CA VAL A 316 31.08 16.84 3.85
C VAL A 316 31.80 15.70 4.57
N THR A 317 32.90 16.03 5.25
CA THR A 317 33.70 15.06 6.00
C THR A 317 33.44 15.13 7.49
N PHE A 318 33.45 13.98 8.17
CA PHE A 318 33.29 13.84 9.61
C PHE A 318 34.41 12.95 10.17
N ALA A 319 35.10 13.38 11.21
CA ALA A 319 36.12 12.59 11.91
C ALA A 319 35.74 12.27 13.36
N THR A 320 34.89 13.10 13.96
CA THR A 320 34.56 13.06 15.38
C THR A 320 33.06 12.88 15.59
N LEU A 321 32.70 12.42 16.79
CA LEU A 321 31.29 12.37 17.19
C LEU A 321 30.61 13.75 17.11
N ALA A 322 31.32 14.82 17.49
CA ALA A 322 30.77 16.17 17.44
C ALA A 322 30.38 16.60 16.02
N GLU A 323 31.17 16.24 15.00
CA GLU A 323 30.89 16.54 13.60
C GLU A 323 29.71 15.71 13.05
N VAL A 324 29.64 14.44 13.43
CA VAL A 324 28.49 13.56 13.12
C VAL A 324 27.21 14.12 13.70
N LEU A 325 27.22 14.55 14.97
CA LEU A 325 26.06 15.17 15.61
C LEU A 325 25.69 16.52 14.99
N ALA A 326 26.69 17.30 14.54
CA ALA A 326 26.44 18.55 13.83
C ALA A 326 25.74 18.30 12.47
N SER A 327 26.14 17.26 11.73
CA SER A 327 25.48 16.80 10.51
C SER A 327 24.04 16.35 10.77
N GLU A 328 23.82 15.54 11.80
CA GLU A 328 22.48 15.11 12.24
C GLU A 328 21.59 16.32 12.54
N ASN A 329 22.09 17.30 13.29
CA ASN A 329 21.34 18.50 13.64
C ASN A 329 20.98 19.35 12.43
N ARG A 330 21.87 19.48 11.42
CA ARG A 330 21.54 20.19 10.16
C ARG A 330 20.41 19.50 9.41
N CYS A 331 20.50 18.18 9.23
CA CYS A 331 19.43 17.39 8.60
C CYS A 331 18.11 17.49 9.36
N GLN A 332 18.19 17.39 10.69
CA GLN A 332 17.03 17.39 11.58
C GLN A 332 16.34 18.75 11.61
N ALA A 333 17.08 19.85 11.69
CA ALA A 333 16.52 21.21 11.64
C ALA A 333 15.76 21.49 10.34
N ARG A 334 16.31 21.07 9.19
CA ARG A 334 15.64 21.19 7.89
C ARG A 334 14.41 20.30 7.79
N THR A 335 14.49 19.07 8.31
CA THR A 335 13.35 18.15 8.37
C THR A 335 12.25 18.69 9.29
N ALA A 336 12.59 19.28 10.43
CA ALA A 336 11.66 19.93 11.33
C ALA A 336 11.00 21.16 10.67
N ALA A 337 11.77 21.99 9.97
CA ALA A 337 11.24 23.12 9.20
C ALA A 337 10.24 22.67 8.12
N PHE A 338 10.58 21.62 7.36
CA PHE A 338 9.67 21.02 6.39
C PHE A 338 8.36 20.53 7.04
N ARG A 339 8.44 19.81 8.16
CA ARG A 339 7.26 19.31 8.87
C ARG A 339 6.42 20.43 9.49
N ARG A 340 7.05 21.49 10.00
CA ARG A 340 6.35 22.70 10.47
C ARG A 340 5.60 23.38 9.33
N ALA A 341 6.21 23.44 8.14
CA ALA A 341 5.56 23.98 6.95
C ALA A 341 4.38 23.12 6.48
N GLN A 342 4.48 21.79 6.61
CA GLN A 342 3.34 20.88 6.37
C GLN A 342 2.23 21.06 7.41
N GLY A 343 2.58 21.26 8.68
CA GLY A 343 1.67 21.47 9.81
C GLY A 343 0.90 20.23 10.26
N VAL A 344 0.34 19.47 9.32
CA VAL A 344 -0.36 18.20 9.53
C VAL A 344 0.22 17.10 8.61
N PRO A 345 0.24 15.83 9.05
CA PRO A 345 0.65 14.73 8.18
C PRO A 345 -0.36 14.53 7.05
N SER A 346 0.12 14.14 5.87
CA SER A 346 -0.72 13.79 4.72
C SER A 346 -1.54 12.50 4.96
N VAL A 347 -2.60 12.32 4.18
CA VAL A 347 -3.41 11.09 4.21
C VAL A 347 -2.55 9.85 3.97
N ASP A 348 -1.62 9.89 3.01
CA ASP A 348 -0.74 8.74 2.72
C ASP A 348 0.26 8.43 3.85
N GLU A 349 0.66 9.44 4.63
CA GLU A 349 1.43 9.20 5.86
C GLU A 349 0.59 8.51 6.93
N LEU A 350 -0.67 8.90 7.10
CA LEU A 350 -1.59 8.24 8.04
C LEU A 350 -1.88 6.80 7.61
N VAL A 351 -2.05 6.56 6.30
CA VAL A 351 -2.21 5.20 5.76
C VAL A 351 -0.97 4.34 6.02
N ARG A 352 0.25 4.89 5.83
CA ARG A 352 1.50 4.19 6.17
C ARG A 352 1.66 3.86 7.65
N LEU A 353 0.96 4.58 8.53
CA LEU A 353 0.90 4.27 9.96
C LEU A 353 -0.15 3.20 10.31
N GLY A 354 -0.83 2.64 9.30
CA GLY A 354 -1.81 1.57 9.45
C GLY A 354 -3.25 2.05 9.56
N SER A 355 -3.55 3.32 9.31
CA SER A 355 -4.94 3.78 9.19
C SER A 355 -5.56 3.31 7.87
N GLU A 356 -6.80 2.83 7.93
CA GLU A 356 -7.62 2.68 6.72
C GLU A 356 -7.81 4.05 6.07
N ARG A 357 -7.88 4.10 4.73
CA ARG A 357 -7.78 5.35 3.96
C ARG A 357 -8.92 6.32 4.28
N THR A 358 -10.15 5.85 4.48
CA THR A 358 -11.30 6.67 4.86
C THR A 358 -11.08 7.31 6.23
N LEU A 359 -10.68 6.51 7.22
CA LEU A 359 -10.33 7.02 8.55
C LEU A 359 -9.15 8.00 8.51
N ALA A 360 -8.14 7.73 7.67
CA ALA A 360 -7.00 8.62 7.47
C ALA A 360 -7.44 9.99 6.91
N THR A 361 -8.35 10.00 5.93
CA THR A 361 -8.91 11.24 5.36
C THR A 361 -9.69 12.05 6.40
N LEU A 362 -10.59 11.40 7.15
CA LEU A 362 -11.38 12.06 8.19
C LEU A 362 -10.48 12.61 9.32
N THR A 363 -9.49 11.81 9.72
CA THR A 363 -8.50 12.20 10.73
C THR A 363 -7.65 13.39 10.25
N HIS A 364 -7.15 13.35 9.02
CA HIS A 364 -6.39 14.45 8.42
C HIS A 364 -7.20 15.75 8.40
N ARG A 365 -8.47 15.68 8.00
CA ARG A 365 -9.39 16.82 8.00
C ARG A 365 -9.55 17.41 9.40
N ALA A 366 -9.84 16.56 10.40
CA ALA A 366 -9.99 17.00 11.77
C ALA A 366 -8.69 17.66 12.31
N MET A 367 -7.52 17.12 11.98
CA MET A 367 -6.24 17.76 12.31
C MET A 367 -6.10 19.14 11.67
N HIS A 368 -6.46 19.25 10.39
CA HIS A 368 -6.35 20.52 9.67
C HIS A 368 -7.29 21.59 10.24
N GLU A 369 -8.54 21.21 10.57
CA GLU A 369 -9.50 22.05 11.28
C GLU A 369 -8.92 22.58 12.60
N THR A 370 -8.26 21.70 13.37
CA THR A 370 -7.60 22.05 14.64
C THR A 370 -6.38 22.97 14.46
N VAL A 371 -5.55 22.76 13.43
CA VAL A 371 -4.27 23.48 13.27
C VAL A 371 -4.43 24.85 12.62
N PHE A 372 -5.23 24.95 11.57
CA PHE A 372 -5.26 26.13 10.71
C PHE A 372 -6.51 27.01 10.91
N GLY A 373 -7.49 26.55 11.70
CA GLY A 373 -8.72 27.27 11.95
C GLY A 373 -9.62 27.22 10.72
N GLY A 374 -10.71 26.46 10.83
CA GLY A 374 -11.54 26.10 9.68
C GLY A 374 -10.98 24.87 8.96
N ALA A 375 -11.88 24.12 8.33
CA ALA A 375 -11.47 23.09 7.37
C ALA A 375 -10.48 23.73 6.39
N PRO A 376 -9.51 22.98 5.83
CA PRO A 376 -8.69 23.52 4.76
C PRO A 376 -9.59 24.27 3.80
N ALA A 377 -9.13 25.41 3.29
CA ALA A 377 -9.75 26.00 2.13
C ALA A 377 -9.71 24.94 1.03
N VAL A 378 -10.74 24.11 1.00
CA VAL A 378 -11.31 23.62 -0.24
C VAL A 378 -11.56 24.93 -0.99
N PRO A 379 -11.06 25.10 -2.23
CA PRO A 379 -11.54 26.15 -3.09
C PRO A 379 -13.06 26.18 -2.92
N THR A 380 -13.59 27.26 -2.35
CA THR A 380 -15.01 27.38 -2.04
C THR A 380 -15.82 27.66 -3.30
N ASP A 381 -15.39 27.09 -4.42
CA ASP A 381 -16.25 26.83 -5.55
C ASP A 381 -16.67 25.36 -5.46
N SER A 382 -17.93 25.20 -5.06
CA SER A 382 -18.65 23.94 -5.04
C SER A 382 -18.32 23.08 -6.27
N SER A 383 -17.94 21.81 -6.07
CA SER A 383 -17.71 20.75 -7.08
C SER A 383 -16.30 20.56 -7.67
N GLU A 384 -15.24 21.22 -7.19
CA GLU A 384 -13.95 21.16 -7.91
C GLU A 384 -13.25 19.78 -7.88
N TRP A 385 -13.43 19.06 -8.98
CA TRP A 385 -12.48 18.11 -9.50
C TRP A 385 -11.18 18.82 -9.90
N HIS A 386 -10.03 18.27 -9.52
CA HIS A 386 -8.75 18.76 -10.01
C HIS A 386 -8.42 18.11 -11.35
N VAL A 387 -8.19 18.94 -12.37
CA VAL A 387 -7.75 18.50 -13.70
C VAL A 387 -6.25 18.73 -13.82
N THR A 388 -5.49 17.64 -14.00
CA THR A 388 -4.04 17.73 -14.27
C THR A 388 -3.76 17.34 -15.73
N SER A 389 -3.17 18.26 -16.48
CA SER A 389 -2.80 18.07 -17.88
C SER A 389 -1.36 17.60 -18.03
N VAL A 390 -1.13 16.51 -18.78
CA VAL A 390 0.21 16.00 -19.12
C VAL A 390 0.25 15.49 -20.56
N ASP A 391 1.41 15.55 -21.20
CA ASP A 391 1.62 14.94 -22.51
C ASP A 391 2.11 13.49 -22.32
N LEU A 392 1.30 12.51 -22.74
CA LEU A 392 1.65 11.11 -22.60
C LEU A 392 2.59 10.64 -23.72
N PRO A 393 3.57 9.77 -23.43
CA PRO A 393 4.48 9.25 -24.44
C PRO A 393 3.74 8.41 -25.49
N LYS A 394 3.89 8.79 -26.76
CA LYS A 394 3.31 8.12 -27.93
C LYS A 394 4.41 7.61 -28.88
N GLN A 395 4.12 6.53 -29.61
CA GLN A 395 5.08 5.88 -30.50
C GLN A 395 5.39 6.69 -31.77
N GLU A 396 4.45 7.52 -32.24
CA GLU A 396 4.58 8.28 -33.48
C GLU A 396 4.51 9.80 -33.25
N SER A 397 5.30 10.56 -34.02
CA SER A 397 5.22 12.02 -34.04
C SER A 397 4.02 12.49 -34.87
N GLY A 398 3.14 13.31 -34.29
CA GLY A 398 1.95 13.84 -34.96
C GLY A 398 0.63 13.50 -34.25
N ALA A 399 -0.50 13.89 -34.85
CA ALA A 399 -1.82 13.53 -34.34
C ALA A 399 -2.14 12.06 -34.63
N MET A 400 -2.63 11.33 -33.64
CA MET A 400 -3.07 9.95 -33.79
C MET A 400 -4.31 9.86 -34.68
N SER A 401 -4.42 8.81 -35.49
CA SER A 401 -5.67 8.47 -36.15
C SER A 401 -6.75 8.11 -35.12
N TYR A 402 -8.03 8.23 -35.47
CA TYR A 402 -9.12 7.91 -34.55
C TYR A 402 -9.07 6.48 -33.99
N PRO A 403 -8.79 5.42 -34.78
CA PRO A 403 -8.57 4.09 -34.23
C PRO A 403 -7.34 4.00 -33.31
N ALA A 404 -6.24 4.67 -33.68
CA ALA A 404 -5.02 4.69 -32.85
C ALA A 404 -5.24 5.38 -31.50
N LEU A 405 -6.06 6.44 -31.45
CA LEU A 405 -6.44 7.11 -30.20
C LEU A 405 -7.21 6.17 -29.26
N ILE A 406 -8.12 5.34 -29.79
CA ILE A 406 -8.89 4.38 -28.98
C ILE A 406 -7.96 3.33 -28.38
N GLU A 407 -7.09 2.72 -29.19
CA GLU A 407 -6.12 1.73 -28.71
C GLU A 407 -5.16 2.34 -27.68
N PHE A 408 -4.67 3.55 -27.95
CA PHE A 408 -3.83 4.30 -27.02
C PHE A 408 -4.54 4.54 -25.69
N ALA A 409 -5.80 5.00 -25.71
CA ALA A 409 -6.58 5.25 -24.50
C ALA A 409 -6.81 3.97 -23.68
N LEU A 410 -7.15 2.85 -24.33
CA LEU A 410 -7.30 1.55 -23.66
C LEU A 410 -5.98 1.08 -23.03
N ASP A 411 -4.87 1.24 -23.74
CA ASP A 411 -3.54 0.88 -23.23
C ASP A 411 -3.17 1.72 -21.99
N GLN A 412 -3.41 3.04 -22.03
CA GLN A 412 -3.10 3.92 -20.89
C GLN A 412 -4.00 3.62 -19.68
N GLY A 413 -5.31 3.39 -19.87
CA GLY A 413 -6.19 3.01 -18.78
C GLY A 413 -5.79 1.68 -18.14
N THR A 414 -5.43 0.70 -18.98
CA THR A 414 -4.95 -0.61 -18.53
C THR A 414 -3.65 -0.50 -17.75
N LYS A 415 -2.69 0.31 -18.21
CA LYS A 415 -1.43 0.57 -17.50
C LYS A 415 -1.68 1.22 -16.14
N GLN A 416 -2.55 2.24 -16.09
CA GLN A 416 -2.87 2.93 -14.84
C GLN A 416 -3.43 1.95 -13.79
N VAL A 417 -4.41 1.12 -14.16
CA VAL A 417 -4.98 0.14 -13.23
C VAL A 417 -3.96 -0.95 -12.84
N ALA A 418 -3.08 -1.35 -13.76
CA ALA A 418 -2.02 -2.31 -13.46
C ALA A 418 -1.02 -1.79 -12.41
N GLU A 419 -0.67 -0.50 -12.49
CA GLU A 419 0.34 0.15 -11.64
C GLU A 419 -0.24 0.63 -10.31
N VAL A 420 -1.39 1.31 -10.34
CA VAL A 420 -1.97 2.04 -9.20
C VAL A 420 -3.13 1.26 -8.54
N GLY A 421 -3.72 0.30 -9.25
CA GLY A 421 -4.91 -0.43 -8.80
C GLY A 421 -6.22 0.19 -9.31
N SER A 422 -7.33 -0.50 -9.04
CA SER A 422 -8.69 -0.04 -9.33
C SER A 422 -9.30 0.59 -8.05
N PRO A 423 -10.16 1.62 -8.16
CA PRO A 423 -10.64 2.24 -9.40
C PRO A 423 -9.59 3.14 -10.07
N LEU A 424 -9.58 3.17 -11.40
CA LEU A 424 -8.76 4.15 -12.14
C LEU A 424 -9.24 5.58 -11.89
N ASN A 425 -8.31 6.53 -11.85
CA ASN A 425 -8.61 7.96 -11.96
C ASN A 425 -9.03 8.27 -13.40
N PRO A 426 -10.30 8.67 -13.63
CA PRO A 426 -10.80 9.00 -14.95
C PRO A 426 -9.92 10.02 -15.67
N PHE A 427 -9.77 9.90 -16.98
CA PHE A 427 -9.03 10.89 -17.74
C PHE A 427 -9.53 11.03 -19.17
N LEU A 428 -9.37 12.22 -19.73
CA LEU A 428 -9.63 12.51 -21.13
C LEU A 428 -8.31 12.61 -21.88
N VAL A 429 -8.18 11.95 -23.02
CA VAL A 429 -7.02 12.07 -23.89
C VAL A 429 -7.41 12.53 -25.29
N THR A 430 -6.60 13.40 -25.89
CA THR A 430 -6.81 13.93 -27.25
C THR A 430 -5.94 13.20 -28.28
N GLU A 431 -6.20 13.41 -29.57
CA GLU A 431 -5.39 12.83 -30.65
C GLU A 431 -3.91 13.25 -30.60
N THR A 432 -3.61 14.34 -29.90
CA THR A 432 -2.22 14.82 -29.72
C THR A 432 -1.44 14.00 -28.68
N GLY A 433 -2.11 13.18 -27.87
CA GLY A 433 -1.52 12.48 -26.73
C GLY A 433 -1.55 13.29 -25.42
N ARG A 434 -2.08 14.53 -25.46
CA ARG A 434 -2.35 15.32 -24.25
C ARG A 434 -3.50 14.68 -23.47
N ALA A 435 -3.24 14.32 -22.23
CA ALA A 435 -4.17 13.71 -21.29
C ALA A 435 -4.49 14.65 -20.13
N HIS A 436 -5.74 14.65 -19.71
CA HIS A 436 -6.30 15.45 -18.62
C HIS A 436 -6.86 14.48 -17.58
N PHE A 437 -6.15 14.30 -16.48
CA PHE A 437 -6.54 13.41 -15.39
C PHE A 437 -7.49 14.12 -14.43
N PHE A 438 -8.56 13.43 -14.05
CA PHE A 438 -9.60 13.94 -13.16
C PHE A 438 -9.43 13.29 -11.79
N VAL A 439 -9.14 14.12 -10.79
CA VAL A 439 -9.00 13.67 -9.40
C VAL A 439 -10.12 14.30 -8.58
N SER A 440 -11.04 13.47 -8.07
CA SER A 440 -12.04 13.90 -7.09
C SER A 440 -11.46 13.77 -5.68
N LEU A 441 -11.54 14.85 -4.91
CA LEU A 441 -11.12 14.85 -3.51
C LEU A 441 -12.20 14.35 -2.53
N LYS A 442 -13.44 14.22 -3.00
CA LYS A 442 -14.60 13.84 -2.17
C LYS A 442 -15.29 12.55 -2.63
N GLY A 443 -14.90 12.00 -3.79
CA GLY A 443 -15.52 10.79 -4.37
C GLY A 443 -16.89 11.05 -5.00
N ASP A 444 -17.45 12.26 -4.86
CA ASP A 444 -18.70 12.71 -5.46
C ASP A 444 -18.44 13.50 -6.77
N GLY A 445 -19.27 13.25 -7.78
CA GLY A 445 -19.27 13.95 -9.07
C GLY A 445 -19.15 13.02 -10.27
N ASP A 446 -19.72 13.45 -11.40
CA ASP A 446 -19.73 12.69 -12.65
C ASP A 446 -18.48 13.01 -13.49
N PRO A 447 -17.56 12.05 -13.71
CA PRO A 447 -16.39 12.24 -14.58
C PRO A 447 -16.76 12.71 -15.99
N MET A 448 -17.97 12.40 -16.47
CA MET A 448 -18.49 12.88 -17.74
C MET A 448 -18.62 14.41 -17.74
N GLU A 449 -19.19 15.00 -16.68
CA GLU A 449 -19.40 16.45 -16.61
C GLU A 449 -18.06 17.20 -16.68
N ILE A 450 -17.05 16.67 -15.98
CA ILE A 450 -15.70 17.23 -15.96
C ILE A 450 -15.00 17.05 -17.31
N ALA A 451 -15.18 15.91 -17.96
CA ALA A 451 -14.69 15.70 -19.32
C ALA A 451 -15.27 16.74 -20.29
N LEU A 452 -16.59 17.00 -20.21
CA LEU A 452 -17.25 18.00 -21.05
C LEU A 452 -16.74 19.43 -20.75
N LYS A 453 -16.56 19.80 -19.48
CA LYS A 453 -15.94 21.08 -19.09
C LYS A 453 -14.51 21.22 -19.61
N THR A 454 -13.71 20.16 -19.49
CA THR A 454 -12.32 20.11 -19.97
C THR A 454 -12.25 20.26 -21.49
N LEU A 455 -13.14 19.60 -22.23
CA LEU A 455 -13.26 19.73 -23.68
C LEU A 455 -13.55 21.17 -24.12
N ARG A 456 -14.41 21.89 -23.36
CA ARG A 456 -14.72 23.31 -23.61
C ARG A 456 -13.54 24.21 -23.33
N ALA A 457 -12.82 23.99 -22.22
CA ALA A 457 -11.82 24.92 -21.73
C ALA A 457 -10.45 24.71 -22.40
N GLU A 458 -9.97 23.46 -22.46
CA GLU A 458 -8.56 23.15 -22.70
C GLU A 458 -8.31 22.41 -24.02
N ALA A 459 -9.31 21.69 -24.54
CA ALA A 459 -9.17 20.87 -25.76
C ALA A 459 -9.95 21.43 -26.97
N LYS A 460 -10.07 22.76 -27.06
CA LYS A 460 -10.77 23.44 -28.19
C LYS A 460 -10.20 23.08 -29.57
N GLY A 461 -8.90 22.83 -29.65
CA GLY A 461 -8.20 22.49 -30.90
C GLY A 461 -8.19 20.99 -31.24
N ALA A 462 -8.70 20.13 -30.35
CA ALA A 462 -8.69 18.68 -30.57
C ALA A 462 -9.72 18.27 -31.62
N SER A 463 -9.29 17.50 -32.61
CA SER A 463 -10.12 16.90 -33.66
C SER A 463 -10.71 15.55 -33.26
N ALA A 464 -10.13 14.88 -32.25
CA ALA A 464 -10.68 13.67 -31.65
C ALA A 464 -10.30 13.55 -30.16
N CYS A 465 -11.16 12.92 -29.36
CA CYS A 465 -10.90 12.69 -27.95
C CYS A 465 -11.42 11.32 -27.51
N ALA A 466 -10.87 10.83 -26.40
CA ALA A 466 -11.29 9.60 -25.74
C ALA A 466 -11.34 9.82 -24.22
N LEU A 467 -12.53 9.64 -23.63
CA LEU A 467 -12.72 9.59 -22.18
C LEU A 467 -12.52 8.16 -21.70
N VAL A 468 -11.67 7.97 -20.70
CA VAL A 468 -11.30 6.68 -20.14
C VAL A 468 -11.85 6.56 -18.72
N LEU A 469 -12.60 5.49 -18.47
CA LEU A 469 -13.30 5.19 -17.23
C LEU A 469 -13.02 3.75 -16.80
N ASP A 470 -13.17 3.49 -15.50
CA ASP A 470 -13.18 2.14 -14.93
C ASP A 470 -14.63 1.79 -14.57
N SER A 471 -15.14 0.67 -15.08
CA SER A 471 -16.52 0.28 -14.85
C SER A 471 -16.71 -1.22 -14.95
N ARG A 472 -17.80 -1.71 -14.36
CA ARG A 472 -18.22 -3.10 -14.47
C ARG A 472 -19.36 -3.20 -15.47
N ILE A 473 -19.06 -3.65 -16.69
CA ILE A 473 -20.02 -3.70 -17.80
C ILE A 473 -20.33 -5.12 -18.23
N THR A 474 -21.46 -5.31 -18.90
CA THR A 474 -21.77 -6.57 -19.59
C THR A 474 -21.07 -6.59 -20.95
N MET A 475 -20.15 -7.54 -21.13
CA MET A 475 -19.45 -7.76 -22.41
C MET A 475 -20.36 -8.50 -23.41
N ARG A 476 -19.95 -8.65 -24.68
CA ARG A 476 -20.76 -9.36 -25.70
C ARG A 476 -21.04 -10.82 -25.38
N ASP A 477 -20.22 -11.46 -24.56
CA ASP A 477 -20.44 -12.83 -24.09
C ASP A 477 -21.54 -12.93 -22.99
N GLY A 478 -22.17 -11.80 -22.65
CA GLY A 478 -23.22 -11.69 -21.64
C GLY A 478 -22.71 -11.62 -20.21
N LYS A 479 -21.39 -11.62 -19.98
CA LYS A 479 -20.82 -11.61 -18.62
C LYS A 479 -20.50 -10.20 -18.15
N LYS A 480 -20.89 -9.90 -16.90
CA LYS A 480 -20.42 -8.70 -16.19
C LYS A 480 -18.93 -8.83 -15.88
N THR A 481 -18.13 -7.92 -16.41
CA THR A 481 -16.67 -7.93 -16.34
C THR A 481 -16.16 -6.55 -15.95
N ASP A 482 -15.16 -6.48 -15.07
CA ASP A 482 -14.43 -5.24 -14.80
C ASP A 482 -13.66 -4.84 -16.07
N ALA A 483 -13.87 -3.61 -16.53
CA ALA A 483 -13.36 -3.18 -17.82
C ALA A 483 -12.93 -1.72 -17.80
N ILE A 484 -11.83 -1.47 -18.51
CA ILE A 484 -11.49 -0.11 -18.94
C ILE A 484 -12.45 0.24 -20.08
N VAL A 485 -13.26 1.27 -19.87
CA VAL A 485 -14.24 1.76 -20.84
C VAL A 485 -13.70 3.03 -21.47
N VAL A 486 -13.65 3.06 -22.80
CA VAL A 486 -13.22 4.21 -23.59
C VAL A 486 -14.39 4.73 -24.41
N MET A 487 -14.80 5.96 -24.16
CA MET A 487 -15.78 6.70 -24.95
C MET A 487 -15.03 7.65 -25.88
N ALA A 488 -14.92 7.28 -27.15
CA ALA A 488 -14.21 8.08 -28.16
C ALA A 488 -15.17 8.88 -29.02
N SER A 489 -14.75 10.07 -29.45
CA SER A 489 -15.53 10.97 -30.31
C SER A 489 -14.63 11.74 -31.27
N ARG A 490 -15.21 12.13 -32.42
CA ARG A 490 -14.58 13.00 -33.42
C ARG A 490 -15.31 14.33 -33.45
N ARG A 491 -14.61 15.43 -33.70
CA ARG A 491 -15.24 16.77 -33.75
C ARG A 491 -16.09 16.99 -35.02
N ASP A 492 -16.19 16.01 -35.92
CA ASP A 492 -16.96 16.06 -37.16
C ASP A 492 -18.47 15.83 -36.99
N GLY A 493 -18.95 15.65 -35.75
CA GLY A 493 -20.37 15.44 -35.42
C GLY A 493 -20.87 14.01 -35.63
N SER A 494 -19.99 13.07 -36.03
CA SER A 494 -20.33 11.64 -36.08
C SER A 494 -20.64 11.08 -34.68
N LEU A 495 -21.44 10.01 -34.58
CA LEU A 495 -21.66 9.35 -33.28
C LEU A 495 -20.33 8.84 -32.68
N GLY A 496 -20.23 8.93 -31.36
CA GLY A 496 -19.11 8.36 -30.61
C GLY A 496 -19.14 6.83 -30.62
N ALA A 497 -18.01 6.23 -30.24
CA ALA A 497 -17.88 4.80 -30.05
C ALA A 497 -17.47 4.49 -28.62
N THR A 498 -18.12 3.51 -27.99
CA THR A 498 -17.72 3.00 -26.68
C THR A 498 -17.03 1.65 -26.85
N TRP A 499 -15.77 1.61 -26.45
CA TRP A 499 -14.93 0.42 -26.45
C TRP A 499 -14.65 -0.03 -25.03
N ALA A 500 -14.41 -1.32 -24.85
CA ALA A 500 -14.07 -1.88 -23.56
C ALA A 500 -12.92 -2.88 -23.67
N GLN A 501 -12.05 -2.85 -22.67
CA GLN A 501 -10.99 -3.82 -22.44
C GLN A 501 -11.23 -4.46 -21.07
N GLY A 502 -11.69 -5.71 -21.09
CA GLY A 502 -11.89 -6.47 -19.86
C GLY A 502 -10.55 -6.72 -19.16
N TYR A 503 -10.55 -6.65 -17.84
CA TYR A 503 -9.41 -7.03 -17.01
C TYR A 503 -9.88 -7.82 -15.79
N ARG A 504 -8.94 -8.46 -15.10
CA ARG A 504 -9.17 -8.98 -13.76
C ARG A 504 -8.43 -8.08 -12.78
N PRO A 505 -9.14 -7.42 -11.85
CA PRO A 505 -8.52 -6.51 -10.90
C PRO A 505 -7.46 -7.23 -10.09
N LYS A 506 -6.50 -6.45 -9.61
CA LYS A 506 -5.52 -6.93 -8.65
C LYS A 506 -6.26 -7.25 -7.36
N GLY A 507 -6.43 -8.54 -7.08
CA GLY A 507 -6.96 -9.00 -5.81
C GLY A 507 -5.81 -9.23 -4.83
N LEU A 508 -6.14 -9.46 -3.56
CA LEU A 508 -5.16 -9.77 -2.51
C LEU A 508 -4.19 -10.91 -2.91
N PHE A 509 -4.62 -11.79 -3.84
CA PHE A 509 -3.84 -12.94 -4.35
C PHE A 509 -3.89 -13.11 -5.89
N ARG A 510 -4.32 -12.09 -6.64
CA ARG A 510 -4.39 -12.16 -8.11
C ARG A 510 -3.56 -11.06 -8.71
N SER A 511 -2.57 -11.42 -9.52
CA SER A 511 -1.92 -10.44 -10.37
C SER A 511 -2.95 -9.84 -11.33
N PHE A 512 -2.85 -8.54 -11.52
CA PHE A 512 -3.63 -7.85 -12.54
C PHE A 512 -3.44 -8.57 -13.87
N LYS A 513 -4.54 -8.92 -14.54
CA LYS A 513 -4.50 -9.60 -15.82
C LYS A 513 -5.45 -8.92 -16.80
N VAL A 514 -4.88 -8.40 -17.88
CA VAL A 514 -5.64 -7.96 -19.04
C VAL A 514 -6.25 -9.18 -19.72
N LEU A 515 -7.56 -9.15 -19.95
CA LEU A 515 -8.20 -10.19 -20.74
C LEU A 515 -7.92 -9.93 -22.22
N PRO A 516 -7.82 -10.95 -23.08
CA PRO A 516 -7.47 -10.74 -24.49
C PRO A 516 -8.55 -10.01 -25.31
N MET A 517 -9.66 -9.62 -24.70
CA MET A 517 -10.86 -9.12 -25.38
C MET A 517 -10.93 -7.59 -25.35
N ARG A 518 -10.70 -6.98 -26.52
CA ARG A 518 -11.07 -5.58 -26.84
C ARG A 518 -12.25 -5.60 -27.79
N GLU A 519 -13.31 -4.88 -27.45
CA GLU A 519 -14.48 -4.82 -28.31
C GLU A 519 -15.23 -3.50 -28.20
N GLN A 520 -15.86 -3.10 -29.30
CA GLN A 520 -16.86 -2.05 -29.27
C GLN A 520 -18.13 -2.61 -28.64
N VAL A 521 -18.51 -2.05 -27.49
CA VAL A 521 -19.68 -2.48 -26.71
C VAL A 521 -20.92 -1.65 -27.02
N ALA A 522 -20.75 -0.41 -27.48
CA ALA A 522 -21.86 0.46 -27.86
C ALA A 522 -21.45 1.56 -28.85
N THR A 523 -22.46 2.22 -29.40
CA THR A 523 -22.33 3.59 -29.93
C THR A 523 -22.69 4.57 -28.82
N SER A 524 -22.02 5.72 -28.76
CA SER A 524 -22.22 6.74 -27.73
C SER A 524 -22.53 8.10 -28.34
N LYS A 525 -23.07 8.99 -27.51
CA LYS A 525 -23.20 10.40 -27.86
C LYS A 525 -21.82 10.99 -28.15
N ASN A 526 -21.77 11.97 -29.04
CA ASN A 526 -20.54 12.66 -29.37
C ASN A 526 -20.16 13.63 -28.24
N LEU A 527 -19.01 13.41 -27.59
CA LEU A 527 -18.56 14.23 -26.47
C LEU A 527 -18.34 15.70 -26.85
N PHE A 528 -17.92 16.02 -28.08
CA PHE A 528 -17.80 17.40 -28.54
C PHE A 528 -19.16 18.06 -28.70
N THR A 529 -20.13 17.35 -29.29
CA THR A 529 -21.50 17.87 -29.45
C THR A 529 -22.15 18.11 -28.10
N GLU A 530 -22.02 17.18 -27.15
CA GLU A 530 -22.55 17.35 -25.78
C GLU A 530 -21.80 18.46 -25.02
N ALA A 531 -20.49 18.60 -25.24
CA ALA A 531 -19.73 19.72 -24.70
C ALA A 531 -20.27 21.04 -25.26
N GLU A 532 -20.52 21.15 -26.56
CA GLU A 532 -20.96 22.41 -27.17
C GLU A 532 -22.43 22.75 -26.90
N ALA A 533 -23.31 21.75 -26.74
CA ALA A 533 -24.74 21.96 -26.54
C ALA A 533 -25.10 22.70 -25.24
N VAL A 534 -24.38 22.43 -24.14
CA VAL A 534 -24.67 23.04 -22.82
C VAL A 534 -24.22 24.52 -22.75
N GLY A 535 -23.36 24.97 -23.67
CA GLY A 535 -22.92 26.37 -23.73
C GLY A 535 -23.89 27.33 -24.43
N GLY A 536 -25.01 26.81 -24.97
CA GLY A 536 -26.01 27.58 -25.73
C GLY A 536 -27.15 28.17 -24.87
N GLN A 537 -27.19 27.88 -23.58
CA GLN A 537 -28.11 28.51 -22.62
C GLN A 537 -27.31 29.51 -21.78
N ALA A 538 -27.15 30.72 -22.32
CA ALA A 538 -26.59 31.86 -21.61
C ALA A 538 -27.70 32.62 -20.85
#